data_AF-X1CB11-F1
#
_entry.id   AF-X1CB11-F1
#
_cell.length_a   1.000
_cell.length_b   1.000
_cell.length_c   1.000
_cell.angle_alpha   90.00
_cell.angle_beta   90.00
_cell.angle_gamma   90.00
#
_symmetry.space_group_name_H-M   'P 1'
#
loop_
_entity.id
_entity.type
_entity.pdbx_description
1 polymer ?
#
loop_
_entity_poly.entity_id
_entity_poly.type
_entity_poly.pdbx_seq_one_letter_code
_entity_poly.pdbx_strand_id
1 'polypeptide(L)'
;MFEHQETKRRSNLNPQLVRSLVLGYEKEPTPEEIFYYIYSTLYSDIYRTKYADFLKMDFPRIAFAKHYELFGKMAEYGRRLVDLHLLKSTEPDLPILRFQAKGEYRAKN
;
A
#
# COMPACT_ATOMS: atom_id res chain seq x y z
N MET A 1 36.35 -12.43 -8.25
CA MET A 1 35.27 -12.94 -7.38
C MET A 1 34.80 -11.75 -6.58
N PHE A 2 33.61 -11.21 -6.86
CA PHE A 2 33.08 -10.06 -6.13
C PHE A 2 32.45 -10.57 -4.83
N GLU A 3 33.02 -10.16 -3.71
CA GLU A 3 32.52 -10.45 -2.37
C GLU A 3 31.23 -9.64 -2.18
N HIS A 4 30.08 -10.32 -2.15
CA HIS A 4 28.81 -9.69 -1.85
C HIS A 4 28.80 -9.36 -0.35
N GLN A 5 29.03 -8.10 0.01
CA GLN A 5 28.76 -7.64 1.38
C GLN A 5 27.25 -7.75 1.63
N GLU A 6 26.84 -8.58 2.58
CA GLU A 6 25.43 -8.65 2.98
C GLU A 6 24.98 -7.31 3.54
N THR A 7 24.14 -6.61 2.78
CA THR A 7 23.56 -5.35 3.23
C THR A 7 22.35 -5.63 4.11
N LYS A 8 22.42 -5.26 5.39
CA LYS A 8 21.30 -5.40 6.33
C LYS A 8 20.16 -4.47 5.91
N ARG A 9 18.92 -5.00 5.85
CA ARG A 9 17.69 -4.22 5.59
C ARG A 9 17.59 -3.06 6.58
N ARG A 10 17.39 -1.84 6.08
CA ARG A 10 17.12 -0.63 6.86
C ARG A 10 15.91 0.11 6.32
N SER A 11 15.17 0.79 7.20
CA SER A 11 14.07 1.67 6.80
C SER A 11 14.59 2.85 5.97
N ASN A 12 13.85 3.25 4.94
CA ASN A 12 14.15 4.43 4.11
C ASN A 12 13.35 5.68 4.54
N LEU A 13 12.64 5.61 5.67
CA LEU A 13 11.85 6.73 6.18
C LEU A 13 12.74 7.79 6.83
N ASN A 14 12.35 9.06 6.70
CA ASN A 14 13.03 10.15 7.37
C ASN A 14 12.86 10.00 8.90
N PRO A 15 13.95 9.92 9.70
CA PRO A 15 13.87 9.79 11.15
C PRO A 15 13.09 10.93 11.85
N GLN A 16 13.12 12.13 11.30
CA GLN A 16 12.40 13.29 11.84
C GLN A 16 10.88 13.13 11.70
N LEU A 17 10.44 12.54 10.59
CA LEU A 17 9.04 12.18 10.37
C LEU A 17 8.61 11.13 11.40
N VAL A 18 9.38 10.04 11.53
CA VAL A 18 9.09 8.96 12.48
C VAL A 18 8.98 9.51 13.90
N ARG A 19 9.93 10.35 14.34
CA ARG A 19 9.89 11.02 15.65
C ARG A 19 8.63 11.86 15.83
N SER A 20 8.21 12.59 14.80
CA SER A 20 7.00 13.42 14.87
C SER A 20 5.74 12.58 15.01
N LEU A 21 5.66 11.42 14.34
CA LEU A 21 4.55 10.49 14.47
C LEU A 21 4.50 9.83 15.85
N VAL A 22 5.67 9.42 16.39
CA VAL A 22 5.77 8.87 17.75
C VAL A 22 5.22 9.85 18.78
N LEU A 23 5.62 11.13 18.68
CA LEU A 23 5.15 12.19 19.59
C LEU A 23 3.65 12.48 19.42
N GLY A 24 3.14 12.44 18.18
CA GLY A 24 1.73 12.74 17.91
C GLY A 24 0.76 11.62 18.30
N TYR A 25 1.22 10.37 18.31
CA TYR A 25 0.38 9.20 18.58
C TYR A 25 0.61 8.55 19.94
N GLU A 26 1.65 8.95 20.68
CA GLU A 26 2.10 8.29 21.92
C GLU A 26 2.42 6.80 21.71
N LYS A 27 2.68 6.42 20.45
CA LYS A 27 2.97 5.06 20.00
C LYS A 27 3.88 5.13 18.79
N GLU A 28 4.81 4.20 18.68
CA GLU A 28 5.69 4.09 17.52
C GLU A 28 5.04 3.24 16.42
N PRO A 29 4.63 3.85 15.28
CA PRO A 29 4.20 3.08 14.13
C PRO A 29 5.41 2.43 13.44
N THR A 30 5.24 1.19 13.01
CA THR A 30 6.21 0.46 12.20
C THR A 30 6.41 1.13 10.83
N PRO A 31 7.59 0.95 10.18
CA PRO A 31 7.79 1.45 8.82
C PRO A 31 6.74 0.95 7.84
N GLU A 32 6.30 -0.30 7.98
CA GLU A 32 5.24 -0.92 7.18
C GLU A 32 3.88 -0.23 7.39
N GLU A 33 3.48 0.08 8.63
CA GLU A 33 2.22 0.82 8.88
C GLU A 33 2.24 2.21 8.24
N ILE A 34 3.36 2.93 8.31
CA ILE A 34 3.52 4.24 7.64
C ILE A 34 3.40 4.06 6.12
N PHE A 35 4.06 3.05 5.56
CA PHE A 35 3.98 2.74 4.14
C PHE A 35 2.54 2.43 3.71
N TYR A 36 1.83 1.58 4.45
CA TYR A 36 0.45 1.23 4.13
C TYR A 36 -0.49 2.43 4.24
N TYR A 37 -0.33 3.29 5.24
CA TYR A 37 -1.11 4.53 5.36
C TYR A 37 -0.92 5.45 4.13
N ILE A 38 0.33 5.61 3.68
CA ILE A 38 0.63 6.39 2.47
C ILE A 38 -0.03 5.75 1.25
N TYR A 39 0.07 4.42 1.14
CA TYR A 39 -0.49 3.66 0.02
C TYR A 39 -2.02 3.83 -0.08
N SER A 40 -2.75 3.68 1.03
CA SER A 40 -4.19 3.88 1.05
C SER A 40 -4.60 5.32 0.75
N THR A 41 -3.83 6.30 1.23
CA THR A 41 -4.08 7.72 0.94
C THR A 41 -3.96 8.00 -0.57
N LEU A 42 -2.94 7.47 -1.23
CA LEU A 42 -2.71 7.66 -2.66
C LEU A 42 -3.77 6.96 -3.53
N TYR A 43 -4.36 5.87 -3.03
CA TYR A 43 -5.45 5.15 -3.71
C TYR A 43 -6.85 5.70 -3.38
N SER A 44 -6.97 6.62 -2.43
CA SER A 44 -8.26 7.23 -2.09
C SER A 44 -8.77 8.12 -3.23
N ASP A 45 -9.97 7.83 -3.74
CA ASP A 45 -10.64 8.68 -4.73
C ASP A 45 -10.83 10.11 -4.21
N ILE A 46 -11.18 10.26 -2.93
CA ILE A 46 -11.34 11.58 -2.30
C ILE A 46 -10.03 12.37 -2.38
N TYR A 47 -8.89 11.74 -2.05
CA TYR A 47 -7.58 12.40 -2.13
C TYR A 47 -7.23 12.75 -3.58
N ARG A 48 -7.38 11.80 -4.51
CA ARG A 48 -7.03 11.98 -5.92
C ARG A 48 -7.88 13.07 -6.59
N THR A 49 -9.18 13.12 -6.31
CA THR A 49 -10.07 14.16 -6.84
C THR A 49 -9.78 15.51 -6.20
N LYS A 50 -9.60 15.58 -4.88
CA LYS A 50 -9.36 16.84 -4.17
C LYS A 50 -8.06 17.52 -4.58
N TYR A 51 -7.02 16.73 -4.84
CA TYR A 51 -5.68 17.24 -5.16
C TYR A 51 -5.29 17.05 -6.64
N ALA A 52 -6.25 16.77 -7.53
CA ALA A 52 -6.01 16.36 -8.91
C ALA A 52 -5.04 17.29 -9.67
N ASP A 53 -5.20 18.61 -9.56
CA ASP A 53 -4.35 19.55 -10.29
C ASP A 53 -2.95 19.65 -9.69
N PHE A 54 -2.80 19.52 -8.36
CA PHE A 54 -1.48 19.46 -7.72
C PHE A 54 -0.73 18.18 -8.09
N LEU A 55 -1.42 17.04 -8.12
CA LEU A 55 -0.85 15.74 -8.47
C LEU A 55 -0.34 15.66 -9.92
N LYS A 56 -0.88 16.49 -10.83
CA LYS A 56 -0.38 16.60 -12.20
C LYS A 56 0.91 17.41 -12.31
N MET A 57 1.18 18.28 -11.34
CA MET A 57 2.23 19.30 -11.43
C MET A 57 3.44 19.02 -10.52
N ASP A 58 3.23 18.40 -9.35
CA ASP A 58 4.26 18.18 -8.32
C ASP A 58 4.04 16.84 -7.61
N PHE A 59 5.02 16.42 -6.80
CA PHE A 59 4.94 15.21 -5.99
C PHE A 59 3.79 15.27 -4.97
N PRO A 60 3.14 14.13 -4.66
CA PRO A 60 2.07 14.06 -3.68
C PRO A 60 2.59 14.43 -2.28
N ARG A 61 1.78 15.20 -1.53
CA ARG A 61 2.05 15.58 -0.14
C ARG A 61 1.07 14.89 0.78
N ILE A 62 1.58 14.03 1.66
CA ILE A 62 0.74 13.20 2.53
C ILE A 62 0.60 13.86 3.91
N ALA A 63 -0.65 14.14 4.30
CA ALA A 63 -0.99 14.53 5.65
C ALA A 63 -1.32 13.29 6.49
N PHE A 64 -0.79 13.23 7.70
CA PHE A 64 -1.09 12.16 8.64
C PHE A 64 -2.33 12.51 9.47
N ALA A 65 -3.16 11.50 9.72
CA ALA A 65 -4.33 11.64 10.57
C ALA A 65 -3.93 12.10 11.97
N LYS A 66 -4.77 12.93 12.61
CA LYS A 66 -4.50 13.39 13.98
C LYS A 66 -4.61 12.27 15.02
N HIS A 67 -5.50 11.31 14.78
CA HIS A 67 -5.80 10.23 15.72
C HIS A 67 -5.21 8.92 15.22
N TYR A 68 -4.54 8.19 16.11
CA TYR A 68 -3.89 6.92 15.79
C TYR A 68 -4.89 5.87 15.31
N GLU A 69 -6.12 5.86 15.81
CA GLU A 69 -7.16 4.91 15.37
C GLU A 69 -7.46 5.06 13.87
N LEU A 70 -7.61 6.31 13.39
CA LEU A 70 -7.85 6.57 11.97
C LEU A 70 -6.61 6.23 11.13
N PHE A 71 -5.42 6.55 11.63
CA PHE A 71 -4.17 6.12 11.00
C PHE A 71 -4.11 4.60 10.84
N GLY A 72 -4.42 3.85 11.91
CA GLY A 72 -4.41 2.39 11.91
C GLY A 72 -5.42 1.79 10.92
N LYS A 73 -6.66 2.31 10.89
CA LYS A 73 -7.68 1.88 9.91
C LYS A 73 -7.24 2.13 8.47
N MET A 74 -6.66 3.30 8.20
CA MET A 74 -6.12 3.62 6.87
C MET A 74 -4.92 2.73 6.51
N ALA A 75 -4.05 2.40 7.47
CA ALA A 75 -2.95 1.46 7.26
C ALA A 75 -3.47 0.03 7.00
N GLU A 76 -4.56 -0.40 7.63
CA GLU A 76 -5.18 -1.70 7.38
C GLU A 76 -5.71 -1.80 5.93
N TYR A 77 -6.43 -0.76 5.46
CA TYR A 77 -6.86 -0.70 4.04
C TYR A 77 -5.66 -0.70 3.09
N GLY A 78 -4.60 0.02 3.44
CA GLY A 78 -3.37 0.05 2.66
C GLY A 78 -2.70 -1.31 2.58
N ARG A 79 -2.63 -2.04 3.69
CA ARG A 79 -2.10 -3.40 3.73
C ARG A 79 -2.89 -4.32 2.81
N ARG A 80 -4.23 -4.30 2.93
CA ARG A 80 -5.13 -5.09 2.07
C ARG A 80 -4.91 -4.79 0.59
N LEU A 81 -4.79 -3.51 0.21
CA LEU A 81 -4.49 -3.12 -1.17
C LEU A 81 -3.13 -3.63 -1.64
N VAL A 82 -2.10 -3.55 -0.80
CA VAL A 82 -0.77 -4.08 -1.12
C VAL A 82 -0.81 -5.61 -1.28
N ASP A 83 -1.50 -6.31 -0.39
CA ASP A 83 -1.63 -7.77 -0.45
C ASP A 83 -2.35 -8.20 -1.74
N LEU A 84 -3.39 -7.47 -2.16
CA LEU A 84 -4.08 -7.67 -3.44
C LEU A 84 -3.14 -7.41 -4.63
N HIS A 85 -2.48 -6.26 -4.67
CA HIS A 85 -1.60 -5.89 -5.80
C HIS A 85 -0.33 -6.76 -5.91
N LEU A 86 0.06 -7.42 -4.82
CA LEU A 86 1.18 -8.37 -4.80
C LEU A 86 0.73 -9.83 -4.95
N LEU A 87 -0.56 -10.09 -5.20
CA LEU A 87 -1.14 -11.44 -5.30
C LEU A 87 -0.83 -12.32 -4.08
N LYS A 88 -0.75 -11.69 -2.90
CA LYS A 88 -0.57 -12.36 -1.60
C LYS A 88 -1.88 -12.54 -0.86
N SER A 89 -2.93 -11.88 -1.32
CA SER A 89 -4.26 -11.98 -0.75
C SER A 89 -4.84 -13.37 -0.98
N THR A 90 -5.46 -13.93 0.07
CA THR A 90 -6.32 -15.13 -0.03
C THR A 90 -7.78 -14.78 -0.32
N GLU A 91 -8.09 -13.48 -0.45
CA GLU A 91 -9.42 -13.05 -0.89
C GLU A 91 -9.68 -13.61 -2.28
N PRO A 92 -10.83 -14.27 -2.50
CA PRO A 92 -11.13 -14.86 -3.78
C PRO A 92 -11.17 -13.74 -4.82
N ASP A 93 -10.37 -13.87 -5.88
CA ASP A 93 -10.61 -13.15 -7.12
C ASP A 93 -12.07 -13.44 -7.49
N LEU A 94 -12.96 -12.47 -7.27
CA LEU A 94 -14.29 -12.55 -7.86
C LEU A 94 -14.03 -12.55 -9.36
N PRO A 95 -14.25 -13.68 -10.06
CA PRO A 95 -13.93 -13.72 -11.47
C PRO A 95 -14.89 -12.76 -12.16
N ILE A 96 -14.37 -11.61 -12.60
CA ILE A 96 -15.09 -10.65 -13.46
C ILE A 96 -15.55 -11.38 -14.74
N LEU A 97 -14.83 -12.45 -15.11
CA LEU A 97 -15.09 -13.29 -16.25
C LEU A 97 -15.68 -14.65 -15.81
N ARG A 98 -17.00 -14.82 -15.94
CA ARG A 98 -17.61 -16.16 -15.98
C ARG A 98 -17.25 -16.80 -17.31
N PHE A 99 -16.21 -17.63 -17.35
CA PHE A 99 -15.91 -18.42 -18.54
C PHE A 99 -17.02 -19.48 -18.70
N GLN A 100 -18.01 -19.23 -19.56
CA GLN A 100 -18.94 -20.26 -20.03
C GLN A 100 -18.31 -21.01 -21.22
N ALA A 101 -17.21 -21.74 -20.99
CA ALA A 101 -16.74 -22.69 -21.99
C ALA A 101 -17.49 -24.02 -21.85
N LYS A 102 -18.58 -24.19 -22.60
CA LYS A 102 -19.03 -25.51 -23.05
C LYS A 102 -18.36 -25.77 -24.40
N GLY A 103 -17.14 -26.29 -24.36
CA GLY A 103 -16.40 -26.69 -25.56
C GLY A 103 -15.49 -27.86 -25.23
N GLU A 104 -15.87 -29.06 -25.69
CA GLU A 104 -14.99 -30.22 -25.66
C GLU A 104 -13.82 -29.99 -26.61
N TYR A 105 -12.63 -29.72 -26.07
CA TYR A 105 -11.41 -29.79 -26.86
C TYR A 105 -10.99 -31.25 -26.98
N ARG A 106 -11.40 -31.87 -28.09
CA ARG A 106 -10.90 -33.18 -28.51
C ARG A 106 -9.48 -32.98 -29.06
N ALA A 107 -8.48 -33.35 -28.27
CA ALA A 107 -7.11 -33.49 -28.77
C ALA A 107 -7.12 -34.59 -29.84
N LYS A 108 -6.88 -34.20 -31.10
CA LYS A 108 -6.53 -35.16 -32.15
C LYS A 108 -5.04 -35.46 -32.00
N ASN A 109 -4.75 -36.74 -31.78
CA ASN A 109 -3.42 -37.33 -31.96
C ASN A 109 -2.93 -37.14 -33.40
#